data_AF-A0A939H5J9-F1
#
_entry.id   AF-A0A939H5J9-F1
#
_cell.length_a   1.000
_cell.length_b   1.000
_cell.length_c   1.000
_cell.angle_alpha   90.00
_cell.angle_beta   90.00
_cell.angle_gamma   90.00
#
_symmetry.space_group_name_H-M   'P 1'
#
loop_
_entity.id
_entity.type
_entity.pdbx_description
1 polymer ?
#
loop_
_entity_poly.entity_id
_entity_poly.type
_entity_poly.pdbx_seq_one_letter_code
_entity_poly.pdbx_strand_id
1 'polypeptide(L)' 'MRSLHKAQGSQFKRVIVSVNSSRMIVRNWLYTAITRAEQEIHLVGTKSFLEAAIERQGATDKRNTALAYLLTEEIKKVTQ' A
#
# COMPACT_ATOMS: atom_id res chain seq x y z
N MET A 1 -18.19 7.83 -3.97
CA MET A 1 -17.00 6.97 -4.16
C MET A 1 -15.76 7.77 -3.79
N ARG A 2 -15.13 7.50 -2.63
CA ARG A 2 -13.85 8.14 -2.27
C ARG A 2 -12.70 7.26 -2.76
N SER A 3 -11.73 7.85 -3.47
CA SER A 3 -10.48 7.15 -3.78
C SER A 3 -9.70 6.91 -2.48
N LEU A 4 -8.91 5.84 -2.41
CA LEU A 4 -8.14 5.47 -1.22
C LEU A 4 -7.24 6.62 -0.72
N HIS A 5 -6.76 7.45 -1.64
CA HIS A 5 -5.96 8.64 -1.35
C HIS A 5 -6.70 9.69 -0.51
N LYS A 6 -8.04 9.76 -0.56
CA LYS A 6 -8.87 10.68 0.25
C LYS A 6 -9.38 10.05 1.55
N ALA A 7 -9.06 8.78 1.81
CA ALA A 7 -9.48 8.05 3.01
C ALA A 7 -8.32 7.81 4.00
N GLN A 8 -7.16 8.42 3.77
CA GLN A 8 -5.99 8.29 4.64
C GLN A 8 -6.30 8.88 6.02
N GLY A 9 -6.34 8.03 7.05
CA GLY A 9 -6.66 8.40 8.43
C GLY A 9 -8.07 8.05 8.89
N SER A 10 -8.98 7.65 7.99
CA SER A 10 -10.32 7.18 8.37
C SER A 10 -10.40 5.65 8.31
N GLN A 11 -11.19 5.04 9.20
CA GLN A 11 -11.57 3.63 9.15
C GLN A 11 -13.08 3.54 8.92
N PHE A 12 -13.54 2.42 8.35
CA PHE A 12 -14.94 2.19 8.03
C PHE A 12 -15.34 0.76 8.42
N LYS A 13 -16.53 0.59 9.00
CA LYS A 13 -17.08 -0.73 9.36
C LYS A 13 -17.00 -1.73 8.20
N ARG A 14 -17.38 -1.29 7.00
CA ARG A 14 -17.35 -2.08 5.76
C ARG A 14 -16.69 -1.30 4.63
N VAL A 15 -15.80 -1.96 3.89
CA VAL A 15 -15.14 -1.41 2.70
C VAL A 15 -15.44 -2.28 1.49
N ILE A 16 -15.71 -1.66 0.33
CA ILE A 16 -15.86 -2.34 -0.95
C ILE A 16 -14.77 -1.82 -1.89
N VAL A 17 -13.99 -2.75 -2.46
CA VAL A 17 -12.88 -2.46 -3.36
C VAL A 17 -13.17 -3.06 -4.72
N SER A 18 -13.19 -2.24 -5.77
CA SER A 18 -13.20 -2.73 -7.15
C SER A 18 -11.78 -3.05 -7.58
N VAL A 19 -11.51 -4.33 -7.85
CA VAL A 19 -10.22 -4.84 -8.32
C VAL A 19 -10.28 -4.94 -9.85
N ASN A 20 -9.45 -4.15 -10.52
CA ASN A 20 -9.35 -4.10 -11.97
C ASN A 20 -7.87 -4.13 -12.41
N SER A 21 -7.61 -4.09 -13.72
CA SER A 21 -6.25 -4.15 -14.29
C SER A 21 -5.43 -2.86 -14.11
N SER A 22 -5.93 -1.86 -13.35
CA SER A 22 -5.22 -0.60 -13.15
C SER A 22 -3.83 -0.80 -12.54
N ARG A 23 -2.87 -0.02 -13.04
CA ARG A 23 -1.50 0.03 -12.51
C ARG A 23 -1.43 0.57 -11.07
N MET A 24 -2.49 1.23 -10.59
CA MET A 24 -2.55 1.72 -9.20
C MET A 24 -2.80 0.61 -8.18
N ILE A 25 -3.39 -0.51 -8.60
CA ILE A 25 -3.64 -1.64 -7.70
C ILE A 25 -2.37 -2.47 -7.64
N VAL A 26 -1.61 -2.21 -6.57
CA VAL A 26 -0.36 -2.89 -6.19
C VAL A 26 -0.50 -3.39 -4.76
N ARG A 27 0.38 -4.30 -4.33
CA ARG A 27 0.33 -4.92 -2.99
C ARG A 27 0.11 -3.91 -1.86
N ASN A 28 0.89 -2.84 -1.82
CA ASN A 28 0.85 -1.86 -0.73
C ASN A 28 -0.47 -1.06 -0.73
N TRP A 29 -1.05 -0.84 -1.92
CA TRP A 29 -2.36 -0.20 -2.05
C TRP A 29 -3.46 -1.12 -1.53
N LEU A 30 -3.43 -2.40 -1.90
CA LEU A 30 -4.38 -3.40 -1.44
C LEU A 30 -4.30 -3.61 0.07
N TYR A 31 -3.09 -3.70 0.63
CA TYR A 31 -2.85 -3.76 2.07
C TYR A 31 -3.45 -2.55 2.80
N THR A 32 -3.26 -1.35 2.24
CA THR A 32 -3.88 -0.13 2.77
C THR A 32 -5.40 -0.21 2.70
N ALA A 33 -5.98 -0.72 1.62
CA ALA A 33 -7.44 -0.85 1.50
C ALA A 33 -8.02 -1.84 2.53
N ILE A 34 -7.32 -2.95 2.76
CA ILE A 34 -7.68 -3.97 3.75
C ILE A 34 -7.66 -3.39 5.16
N THR A 35 -6.59 -2.69 5.55
CA THR A 35 -6.43 -2.12 6.90
C THR A 35 -7.38 -0.95 7.21
N ARG A 36 -8.13 -0.47 6.22
CA ARG A 36 -9.18 0.57 6.40
C ARG A 36 -10.54 -0.02 6.76
N ALA A 37 -10.73 -1.34 6.60
CA ALA A 37 -11.94 -2.04 7.01
C ALA A 37 -11.85 -2.48 8.47
N GLU A 38 -12.86 -2.18 9.28
CA GLU A 38 -12.89 -2.56 10.70
C GLU A 38 -13.51 -3.94 10.92
N GLN A 39 -14.53 -4.29 10.14
CA GLN A 39 -15.28 -5.54 10.32
C GLN A 39 -15.26 -6.41 9.07
N GLU A 40 -15.41 -5.80 7.89
CA GLU A 40 -15.62 -6.56 6.66
C GLU A 40 -15.09 -5.83 5.42
N ILE A 41 -14.52 -6.60 4.49
CA ILE A 41 -14.08 -6.12 3.18
C ILE A 41 -14.64 -6.99 2.05
N HIS A 42 -15.16 -6.33 1.01
CA HIS A 42 -15.61 -6.97 -0.23
C HIS A 42 -14.67 -6.60 -1.37
N LEU A 43 -14.02 -7.59 -1.97
CA LEU A 43 -13.20 -7.42 -3.17
C LEU A 43 -14.01 -7.84 -4.39
N VAL A 44 -14.31 -6.90 -5.28
CA VAL A 44 -15.15 -7.12 -6.47
C VAL A 44 -14.29 -6.99 -7.72
N GLY A 45 -14.05 -8.12 -8.41
CA GLY A 45 -13.25 -8.17 -9.62
C GLY A 45 -12.85 -9.59 -10.01
N THR A 46 -12.00 -9.70 -11.03
CA THR A 46 -11.48 -11.00 -11.50
C THR A 46 -10.35 -11.49 -10.61
N LYS A 47 -10.33 -12.79 -10.32
CA LYS A 47 -9.27 -13.45 -9.53
C LYS A 47 -7.86 -13.15 -10.07
N SER A 48 -7.68 -13.20 -11.39
CA SER A 48 -6.39 -12.92 -12.04
C SER A 48 -5.88 -11.49 -11.78
N PHE A 49 -6.77 -10.50 -11.66
CA PHE A 49 -6.38 -9.13 -11.33
C PHE A 49 -5.95 -9.00 -9.87
N LEU A 50 -6.57 -9.76 -8.97
CA LEU A 50 -6.16 -9.81 -7.57
C LEU A 50 -4.79 -10.47 -7.42
N GLU A 51 -4.57 -11.60 -8.08
CA GLU A 51 -3.28 -12.31 -8.09
C GLU A 51 -2.17 -11.38 -8.64
N ALA A 52 -2.41 -10.76 -9.79
CA ALA A 52 -1.46 -9.79 -10.37
C ALA A 52 -1.18 -8.59 -9.45
N ALA A 53 -2.19 -8.09 -8.73
CA ALA A 53 -2.02 -7.00 -7.77
C ALA A 53 -1.17 -7.40 -6.54
N ILE A 54 -1.30 -8.64 -6.08
CA ILE A 54 -0.53 -9.18 -4.94
C ILE A 54 0.94 -9.41 -5.34
N GLU A 55 1.19 -9.88 -6.56
CA GLU A 55 2.54 -10.12 -7.07
C GLU A 55 3.28 -8.82 -7.42
N ARG A 56 2.56 -7.79 -7.86
CA ARG A 56 3.14 -6.51 -8.27
C ARG A 56 3.71 -5.75 -7.07
N GLN A 57 5.03 -5.65 -7.01
CA GLN A 57 5.75 -4.77 -6.08
C GLN A 57 5.36 -3.31 -6.31
N GLY A 58 5.16 -2.58 -5.20
CA GLY A 58 4.74 -1.19 -5.24
C GLY A 58 5.89 -0.24 -5.54
N ALA A 59 5.59 0.99 -5.95
CA ALA A 59 6.61 2.03 -6.12
C ALA A 59 7.40 2.33 -4.83
N THR A 60 6.82 2.02 -3.65
CA THR A 60 7.49 2.11 -2.35
C THR A 60 8.74 1.24 -2.28
N ASP A 61 8.73 0.07 -2.95
CA ASP A 61 9.83 -0.90 -2.89
C ASP A 61 11.07 -0.41 -3.67
N LYS A 62 10.91 0.64 -4.51
CA LYS A 62 11.97 1.28 -5.30
C LYS A 62 12.11 2.78 -4.98
N ARG A 63 11.78 3.19 -3.75
CA ARG A 63 11.85 4.59 -3.37
C ARG A 63 13.31 5.04 -3.27
N ASN A 64 13.76 5.83 -4.24
CA ASN A 64 15.08 6.45 -4.21
C ASN A 64 15.11 7.51 -3.10
N THR A 65 15.70 7.19 -1.95
CA THR A 65 15.89 8.13 -0.85
C THR A 65 17.31 8.01 -0.29
N ALA A 66 17.94 9.15 0.00
CA ALA A 66 19.25 9.19 0.66
C ALA A 66 19.15 9.06 2.20
N LEU A 67 17.93 8.99 2.77
CA LEU A 67 17.74 9.00 4.22
C LEU A 67 18.43 7.84 4.93
N ALA A 68 18.33 6.63 4.36
CA ALA A 68 19.00 5.45 4.91
C ALA A 68 20.52 5.65 4.96
N TYR A 69 21.11 6.15 3.88
CA TYR A 69 22.54 6.46 3.80
C TYR A 69 22.95 7.50 4.85
N LEU A 70 22.23 8.63 4.94
CA LEU A 70 22.52 9.69 5.90
C LEU A 70 22.47 9.20 7.36
N LEU A 71 21.46 8.40 7.72
CA LEU A 71 21.35 7.83 9.07
C LEU A 71 22.48 6.86 9.38
N THR A 72 22.88 6.01 8.42
CA THR A 72 23.98 5.07 8.63
C THR A 72 25.33 5.76 8.81
N GLU A 73 25.57 6.88 8.12
CA GLU A 73 26.81 7.63 8.27
C GLU A 73 26.87 8.36 9.61
N GLU A 74 25.77 8.94 10.08
CA GLU A 74 25.72 9.58 11.41
C GLU A 74 25.88 8.57 12.55
N ILE A 75 25.26 7.38 12.48
CA ILE A 75 25.43 6.33 13.50
C ILE A 75 26.90 5.89 13.60
N LYS A 76 27.61 5.78 12.46
CA LYS A 76 29.04 5.44 12.44
C LYS A 76 29.91 6.50 13.11
N LYS A 77 29.59 7.79 12.95
CA LYS A 77 30.32 8.90 13.59
C LYS A 77 30.16 8.94 15.11
N VAL A 78 29.00 8.52 15.63
CA VAL A 78 28.70 8.52 17.08
C VAL A 78 29.22 7.28 17.79
N THR A 79 29.45 6.18 17.07
CA THR A 79 29.94 4.91 17.63
C THR A 79 31.48 4.81 17.60
N GLN A 80 32.16 5.81 17.02
CA GLN A 80 33.62 6.00 17.10
C GLN A 80 33.94 7.07 18.15
#